data_AF-A0A9Q9EWU7-F1
#
_entry.id   AF-A0A9Q9EWU7-F1
#
_cell.length_a   1.000
_cell.length_b   1.000
_cell.length_c   1.000
_cell.angle_alpha   90.00
_cell.angle_beta   90.00
_cell.angle_gamma   90.00
#
_symmetry.space_group_name_H-M   'P 1'
#
loop_
_entity.id
_entity.type
_entity.pdbx_description
1 polymer ?
#
loop_
_entity_poly.entity_id
_entity_poly.type
_entity_poly.pdbx_seq_one_letter_code
_entity_poly.pdbx_strand_id
1 'polypeptide(L)'
;MKQKRFVSRVVSLIFLMSVLSMGNLFAQKAPKESPASDFKYDLNEAGDGIVIQAYLGKGGDVVIPSKIEGYPVVGLKLEILYNFDISPITSLIFPDTVTFIEFAEGASGTLTNNKLKKLVLPKNLKIIGDELFGGAVNLTELVLPENLEEIGVGAFTEIGCDTKTGIKSIVFPKKLKKIGGLAFYVGKNIQSITIPESVEYIGGQAFGLCENLVSVTMPKKQIEYGGDAFIDCPKLTLKERKKIKDTGYTGGF
;
A
#
# COMPACT_ATOMS: atom_id res chain seq x y z
N MET A 1 -3.65 24.53 -39.77
CA MET A 1 -4.40 23.26 -39.63
C MET A 1 -3.42 22.08 -39.66
N LYS A 2 -2.84 21.71 -38.50
CA LYS A 2 -2.06 20.48 -38.22
C LYS A 2 -1.46 20.58 -36.79
N GLN A 3 -2.29 20.45 -35.76
CA GLN A 3 -1.81 20.29 -34.37
C GLN A 3 -2.89 19.69 -33.45
N LYS A 4 -3.67 18.71 -33.96
CA LYS A 4 -4.74 18.01 -33.22
C LYS A 4 -4.57 16.48 -33.18
N ARG A 5 -3.33 15.96 -33.23
CA ARG A 5 -3.09 14.50 -33.31
C ARG A 5 -2.11 13.90 -32.28
N PHE A 6 -1.80 14.59 -31.18
CA PHE A 6 -0.86 14.06 -30.16
C PHE A 6 -1.47 13.82 -28.76
N VAL A 7 -2.73 14.19 -28.51
CA VAL A 7 -3.40 13.96 -27.20
C VAL A 7 -4.17 12.62 -27.15
N SER A 8 -4.00 11.76 -28.16
CA SER A 8 -4.80 10.54 -28.36
C SER A 8 -4.08 9.22 -28.05
N ARG A 9 -2.93 9.21 -27.36
CA ARG A 9 -2.18 7.95 -27.09
C ARG A 9 -1.65 7.75 -25.66
N VAL A 10 -1.88 8.69 -24.74
CA VAL A 10 -1.46 8.54 -23.32
C VAL A 10 -2.65 8.29 -22.38
N VAL A 11 -3.88 8.53 -22.83
CA VAL A 11 -5.12 8.19 -22.09
C VAL A 11 -5.62 6.76 -22.41
N SER A 12 -4.96 6.04 -23.31
CA SER A 12 -5.35 4.69 -23.75
C SER A 12 -4.54 3.53 -23.14
N LEU A 13 -3.61 3.78 -22.21
CA LEU A 13 -2.90 2.70 -21.47
C LEU A 13 -3.43 2.47 -20.04
N ILE A 14 -4.27 3.37 -19.53
CA ILE A 14 -4.87 3.26 -18.18
C ILE A 14 -6.20 2.49 -18.22
N PHE A 15 -6.69 2.13 -19.42
CA PHE A 15 -7.99 1.47 -19.63
C PHE A 15 -7.98 -0.07 -19.60
N LEU A 16 -6.92 -0.72 -19.10
CA LEU A 16 -6.80 -2.19 -19.15
C LEU A 16 -6.56 -2.90 -17.82
N MET A 17 -6.72 -2.22 -16.69
CA MET A 17 -6.78 -2.85 -15.36
C MET A 17 -7.99 -2.40 -14.53
N SER A 18 -9.08 -2.00 -15.19
CA SER A 18 -10.41 -2.06 -14.58
C SER A 18 -10.91 -3.50 -14.70
N VAL A 19 -10.72 -4.23 -13.62
CA VAL A 19 -11.35 -5.50 -13.25
C VAL A 19 -12.75 -5.65 -13.86
N LEU A 20 -12.86 -6.32 -15.01
CA LEU A 20 -13.90 -7.29 -15.42
C LEU A 20 -13.77 -7.60 -16.93
N SER A 21 -13.69 -8.90 -17.25
CA SER A 21 -13.61 -9.53 -18.58
C SER A 21 -12.22 -9.69 -19.20
N MET A 22 -11.37 -10.50 -18.56
CA MET A 22 -10.48 -11.44 -19.26
C MET A 22 -10.14 -12.60 -18.32
N GLY A 23 -11.15 -13.44 -18.06
CA GLY A 23 -10.83 -14.85 -17.85
C GLY A 23 -10.17 -15.33 -19.14
N ASN A 24 -8.90 -15.75 -19.03
CA ASN A 24 -8.04 -16.22 -20.13
C ASN A 24 -7.63 -15.15 -21.16
N LEU A 25 -6.53 -14.45 -20.88
CA LEU A 25 -5.47 -14.23 -21.88
C LEU A 25 -4.18 -13.99 -21.09
N PHE A 26 -3.31 -14.99 -21.06
CA PHE A 26 -2.15 -15.12 -20.15
C PHE A 26 -2.54 -15.32 -18.68
N ALA A 27 -2.72 -16.58 -18.28
CA ALA A 27 -2.38 -16.96 -16.90
C ALA A 27 -0.89 -16.62 -16.74
N GLN A 28 -0.59 -15.42 -16.24
CA GLN A 28 0.77 -15.05 -15.88
C GLN A 28 1.21 -16.11 -14.86
N LYS A 29 2.15 -16.96 -15.25
CA LYS A 29 2.65 -18.02 -14.38
C LYS A 29 3.03 -17.37 -13.06
N ALA A 30 2.47 -17.88 -11.96
CA ALA A 30 2.75 -17.35 -10.63
C ALA A 30 4.26 -17.21 -10.47
N PRO A 31 4.75 -16.08 -9.93
CA PRO A 31 6.18 -15.85 -9.79
C PRO A 31 6.77 -16.98 -8.93
N LYS A 32 7.98 -17.43 -9.27
CA LYS A 32 8.63 -18.52 -8.56
C LYS A 32 8.87 -18.11 -7.10
N GLU A 33 8.41 -18.93 -6.16
CA GLU A 33 8.64 -18.73 -4.73
C GLU A 33 10.14 -18.70 -4.41
N SER A 34 10.53 -17.84 -3.47
CA SER A 34 11.89 -17.79 -2.93
C SER A 34 12.20 -19.09 -2.17
N PRO A 35 13.45 -19.55 -2.13
CA PRO A 35 13.82 -20.74 -1.37
C PRO A 35 13.46 -20.60 0.13
N ALA A 36 12.96 -21.66 0.75
CA ALA A 36 12.71 -21.67 2.20
C ALA A 36 13.97 -21.35 3.02
N SER A 37 15.15 -21.71 2.50
CA SER A 37 16.46 -21.39 3.10
C SER A 37 16.76 -19.89 3.19
N ASP A 38 16.03 -19.04 2.45
CA ASP A 38 16.16 -17.59 2.54
C ASP A 38 15.41 -17.02 3.75
N PHE A 39 14.76 -17.85 4.57
CA PHE A 39 13.94 -17.41 5.69
C PHE A 39 14.31 -18.13 6.99
N LYS A 40 14.29 -17.39 8.10
CA LYS A 40 14.18 -17.96 9.44
C LYS A 40 12.70 -17.99 9.82
N TYR A 41 12.24 -19.12 10.34
CA TYR A 41 10.82 -19.33 10.63
C TYR A 41 10.63 -20.28 11.81
N ASP A 42 9.47 -20.17 12.46
CA ASP A 42 9.02 -21.04 13.53
C ASP A 42 7.59 -21.51 13.24
N LEU A 43 7.14 -22.58 13.90
CA LEU A 43 5.72 -22.91 13.94
C LEU A 43 4.96 -21.89 14.80
N ASN A 44 3.70 -21.63 14.45
CA ASN A 44 2.78 -20.90 15.32
C ASN A 44 2.46 -21.71 16.59
N GLU A 45 1.80 -21.09 17.56
CA GLU A 45 1.45 -21.73 18.84
C GLU A 45 0.60 -23.01 18.67
N ALA A 46 -0.24 -23.05 17.63
CA ALA A 46 -1.07 -24.22 17.31
C ALA A 46 -0.29 -25.37 16.64
N GLY A 47 0.92 -25.11 16.16
CA GLY A 47 1.75 -26.10 15.46
C GLY A 47 1.28 -26.44 14.05
N ASP A 48 0.36 -25.67 13.46
CA ASP A 48 -0.27 -25.96 12.17
C ASP A 48 0.10 -24.98 11.05
N GLY A 49 0.90 -23.96 11.35
CA GLY A 49 1.32 -22.95 10.39
C GLY A 49 2.71 -22.37 10.69
N ILE A 50 3.35 -21.84 9.67
CA ILE A 50 4.68 -21.25 9.73
C ILE A 50 4.58 -19.73 9.86
N VAL A 51 5.34 -19.17 10.80
CA VAL A 51 5.54 -17.73 10.98
C VAL A 51 6.99 -17.40 10.64
N ILE A 52 7.19 -16.56 9.61
CA ILE A 52 8.52 -16.10 9.22
C ILE A 52 8.98 -15.03 10.20
N GLN A 53 10.18 -15.20 10.73
CA GLN A 53 10.82 -14.29 11.68
C GLN A 53 11.85 -13.37 11.01
N ALA A 54 12.59 -13.87 10.01
CA ALA A 54 13.62 -13.10 9.33
C ALA A 54 13.82 -13.52 7.87
N TYR A 55 14.33 -12.62 7.02
CA TYR A 55 14.83 -12.93 5.68
C TYR A 55 16.36 -12.87 5.70
N LEU A 56 16.95 -13.93 5.15
CA LEU A 56 18.38 -14.20 5.10
C LEU A 56 18.88 -14.26 3.65
N GLY A 57 17.98 -14.08 2.67
CA GLY A 57 18.31 -14.17 1.26
C GLY A 57 19.08 -12.98 0.71
N LYS A 58 19.39 -13.04 -0.59
CA LYS A 58 20.28 -12.09 -1.29
C LYS A 58 19.57 -10.83 -1.80
N GLY A 59 18.34 -10.54 -1.36
CA GLY A 59 17.56 -9.40 -1.84
C GLY A 59 17.03 -9.61 -3.27
N GLY A 60 16.70 -8.51 -3.94
CA GLY A 60 16.03 -8.55 -5.23
C GLY A 60 14.54 -8.85 -5.10
N ASP A 61 14.02 -9.70 -5.98
CA ASP A 61 12.60 -10.07 -5.96
C ASP A 61 12.37 -11.22 -4.99
N VAL A 62 11.58 -10.96 -3.95
CA VAL A 62 11.24 -11.91 -2.89
C VAL A 62 9.77 -12.28 -3.02
N VAL A 63 9.53 -13.59 -3.15
CA VAL A 63 8.19 -14.18 -3.20
C VAL A 63 8.09 -15.11 -2.02
N ILE A 64 7.31 -14.73 -1.02
CA ILE A 64 7.14 -15.53 0.19
C ILE A 64 6.53 -16.88 -0.19
N PRO A 65 7.12 -18.02 0.23
CA PRO A 65 6.55 -19.34 -0.05
C PRO A 65 5.16 -19.48 0.54
N SER A 66 4.23 -20.08 -0.19
CA SER A 66 2.92 -20.45 0.37
C SER A 66 3.02 -21.59 1.39
N LYS A 67 4.07 -22.40 1.30
CA LYS A 67 4.38 -23.47 2.25
C LYS A 67 5.88 -23.58 2.51
N ILE A 68 6.22 -23.97 3.74
CA ILE A 68 7.56 -24.38 4.13
C ILE A 68 7.43 -25.72 4.86
N GLU A 69 8.22 -26.71 4.43
CA GLU A 69 8.19 -28.08 5.02
C GLU A 69 6.79 -28.72 5.06
N GLY A 70 5.92 -28.37 4.12
CA GLY A 70 4.54 -28.88 4.03
C GLY A 70 3.50 -28.07 4.81
N TYR A 71 3.93 -27.22 5.74
CA TYR A 71 3.05 -26.32 6.52
C TYR A 71 2.77 -25.02 5.76
N PRO A 72 1.56 -24.45 5.85
CA PRO A 72 1.23 -23.15 5.26
C PRO A 72 2.01 -22.03 5.94
N VAL A 73 2.48 -21.05 5.17
CA VAL A 73 3.01 -19.80 5.75
C VAL A 73 1.84 -18.88 6.06
N VAL A 74 1.60 -18.63 7.35
CA VAL A 74 0.41 -17.95 7.86
C VAL A 74 0.67 -16.55 8.37
N GLY A 75 1.93 -16.21 8.67
CA GLY A 75 2.28 -14.94 9.29
C GLY A 75 3.72 -14.53 9.05
N LEU A 76 3.97 -13.22 9.16
CA LEU A 76 5.31 -12.66 9.09
C LEU A 76 5.49 -11.61 10.20
N LYS A 77 6.60 -11.71 10.93
CA LYS A 77 7.09 -10.65 11.79
C LYS A 77 8.13 -9.83 11.02
N LEU A 78 7.99 -8.51 10.92
CA LEU A 78 8.82 -7.63 10.09
C LEU A 78 10.19 -7.27 10.71
N GLU A 79 10.77 -8.10 11.57
CA GLU A 79 12.21 -8.01 11.89
C GLU A 79 13.10 -8.28 10.67
N ILE A 80 12.54 -9.01 9.71
CA ILE A 80 13.05 -9.35 8.38
C ILE A 80 13.76 -8.19 7.66
N LEU A 81 13.39 -6.94 7.95
CA LEU A 81 13.79 -5.76 7.17
C LEU A 81 14.51 -4.69 8.01
N TYR A 82 14.81 -4.97 9.28
CA TYR A 82 15.40 -3.99 10.21
C TYR A 82 16.94 -4.00 10.21
N ASN A 83 17.58 -5.01 9.62
CA ASN A 83 19.03 -5.13 9.69
C ASN A 83 19.70 -4.45 8.49
N PHE A 84 20.57 -3.48 8.76
CA PHE A 84 21.30 -2.63 7.80
C PHE A 84 22.19 -3.39 6.80
N ASP A 85 22.27 -4.72 6.91
CA ASP A 85 23.04 -5.62 6.03
C ASP A 85 22.17 -6.51 5.12
N ILE A 86 20.84 -6.33 5.07
CA ILE A 86 20.04 -7.06 4.07
C ILE A 86 20.35 -6.51 2.68
N SER A 87 20.65 -7.42 1.75
CA SER A 87 20.68 -7.06 0.34
C SER A 87 19.30 -6.51 -0.05
N PRO A 88 19.23 -5.36 -0.74
CA PRO A 88 17.99 -4.62 -0.90
C PRO A 88 16.93 -5.44 -1.64
N ILE A 89 15.74 -5.57 -1.06
CA ILE A 89 14.58 -6.18 -1.72
C ILE A 89 13.94 -5.15 -2.66
N THR A 90 13.70 -5.53 -3.91
CA THR A 90 13.07 -4.70 -4.94
C THR A 90 11.59 -4.99 -5.13
N SER A 91 11.17 -6.24 -4.91
CA SER A 91 9.78 -6.67 -4.96
C SER A 91 9.50 -7.61 -3.79
N LEU A 92 8.37 -7.44 -3.12
CA LEU A 92 7.90 -8.34 -2.07
C LEU A 92 6.48 -8.80 -2.36
N ILE A 93 6.29 -10.11 -2.51
CA ILE A 93 5.01 -10.72 -2.89
C ILE A 93 4.63 -11.75 -1.82
N PHE A 94 3.46 -11.58 -1.22
CA PHE A 94 2.91 -12.47 -0.20
C PHE A 94 1.91 -13.46 -0.82
N PRO A 95 1.89 -14.73 -0.37
CA PRO A 95 0.88 -15.69 -0.76
C PRO A 95 -0.42 -15.48 0.03
N ASP A 96 -1.54 -15.93 -0.53
CA ASP A 96 -2.88 -15.77 0.09
C ASP A 96 -3.04 -16.53 1.43
N THR A 97 -2.10 -17.41 1.77
CA THR A 97 -2.03 -18.13 3.04
C THR A 97 -1.65 -17.22 4.22
N VAL A 98 -1.00 -16.09 3.95
CA VAL A 98 -0.61 -15.14 5.00
C VAL A 98 -1.83 -14.38 5.48
N THR A 99 -2.06 -14.41 6.79
CA THR A 99 -3.22 -13.81 7.46
C THR A 99 -2.86 -12.60 8.31
N PHE A 100 -1.60 -12.46 8.72
CA PHE A 100 -1.11 -11.31 9.48
C PHE A 100 0.33 -10.93 9.09
N ILE A 101 0.62 -9.63 9.21
CA ILE A 101 1.94 -9.04 9.05
C ILE A 101 2.08 -8.02 10.17
N GLU A 102 3.05 -8.21 11.06
CA GLU A 102 3.22 -7.38 12.25
C GLU A 102 4.70 -7.10 12.53
N PHE A 103 5.00 -6.16 13.41
CA PHE A 103 6.34 -6.04 13.98
C PHE A 103 6.57 -7.12 15.02
N ALA A 104 7.82 -7.53 15.21
CA ALA A 104 8.13 -8.36 16.36
C ALA A 104 7.94 -7.60 17.66
N GLU A 105 7.72 -8.33 18.74
CA GLU A 105 7.50 -7.77 20.06
C GLU A 105 8.69 -6.91 20.50
N GLY A 106 8.41 -5.66 20.90
CA GLY A 106 9.44 -4.70 21.30
C GLY A 106 10.23 -4.07 20.15
N ALA A 107 9.98 -4.47 18.89
CA ALA A 107 10.52 -3.76 17.74
C ALA A 107 9.75 -2.45 17.55
N SER A 108 10.49 -1.35 17.42
CA SER A 108 9.97 -0.06 16.98
C SER A 108 10.78 0.38 15.77
N GLY A 109 10.11 0.87 14.74
CA GLY A 109 10.72 1.43 13.57
C GLY A 109 10.12 0.92 12.27
N THR A 110 10.27 1.72 11.23
CA THR A 110 9.67 1.45 9.93
C THR A 110 10.55 0.55 9.09
N LEU A 111 9.95 -0.04 8.07
CA LEU A 111 10.61 -0.82 7.04
C LEU A 111 11.67 0.04 6.32
N THR A 112 12.94 0.03 6.72
CA THR A 112 14.01 0.93 6.19
C THR A 112 14.48 0.59 4.76
N ASN A 113 13.73 -0.26 4.05
CA ASN A 113 14.09 -0.66 2.69
C ASN A 113 13.70 0.41 1.67
N ASN A 114 14.64 1.32 1.47
CA ASN A 114 14.58 2.37 0.45
C ASN A 114 14.68 1.85 -0.99
N LYS A 115 14.66 0.55 -1.28
CA LYS A 115 14.74 0.01 -2.65
C LYS A 115 13.50 -0.77 -3.07
N LEU A 116 12.55 -1.00 -2.16
CA LEU A 116 11.30 -1.67 -2.48
C LEU A 116 10.49 -0.84 -3.48
N LYS A 117 10.23 -1.41 -4.65
CA LYS A 117 9.45 -0.77 -5.74
C LYS A 117 8.07 -1.40 -5.91
N LYS A 118 7.94 -2.67 -5.55
CA LYS A 118 6.71 -3.45 -5.70
C LYS A 118 6.35 -4.18 -4.41
N LEU A 119 5.10 -4.06 -4.01
CA LEU A 119 4.53 -4.73 -2.86
C LEU A 119 3.17 -5.32 -3.22
N VAL A 120 3.03 -6.65 -3.09
CA VAL A 120 1.77 -7.37 -3.30
C VAL A 120 1.36 -8.03 -1.99
N LEU A 121 0.39 -7.42 -1.30
CA LEU A 121 -0.09 -7.88 -0.01
C LEU A 121 -1.05 -9.07 -0.13
N PRO A 122 -1.19 -9.90 0.91
CA PRO A 122 -2.00 -11.11 0.84
C PRO A 122 -3.49 -10.75 0.85
N LYS A 123 -4.30 -11.40 0.00
CA LYS A 123 -5.70 -10.99 -0.26
C LYS A 123 -6.60 -10.96 0.98
N ASN A 124 -6.30 -11.80 1.97
CA ASN A 124 -7.12 -11.98 3.17
C ASN A 124 -6.72 -11.06 4.33
N LEU A 125 -5.67 -10.24 4.16
CA LEU A 125 -5.25 -9.30 5.19
C LEU A 125 -6.31 -8.21 5.37
N LYS A 126 -6.78 -8.06 6.61
CA LYS A 126 -7.82 -7.08 6.97
C LYS A 126 -7.25 -5.74 7.41
N ILE A 127 -6.06 -5.73 7.98
CA ILE A 127 -5.45 -4.54 8.58
C ILE A 127 -4.01 -4.44 8.10
N ILE A 128 -3.63 -3.26 7.62
CA ILE A 128 -2.23 -2.86 7.50
C ILE A 128 -1.95 -2.00 8.72
N GLY A 129 -1.07 -2.47 9.61
CA GLY A 129 -0.75 -1.80 10.87
C GLY A 129 -0.09 -0.44 10.69
N ASP A 130 -0.01 0.30 11.79
CA ASP A 130 0.66 1.59 11.86
C ASP A 130 2.12 1.45 11.42
N GLU A 131 2.60 2.38 10.59
CA GLU A 131 3.98 2.50 10.10
C GLU A 131 4.58 1.26 9.39
N LEU A 132 3.76 0.24 9.12
CA LEU A 132 4.20 -1.09 8.68
C LEU A 132 5.09 -1.06 7.43
N PHE A 133 4.80 -0.15 6.49
CA PHE A 133 5.58 0.09 5.27
C PHE A 133 6.06 1.54 5.16
N GLY A 134 6.22 2.25 6.29
CA GLY A 134 6.56 3.67 6.32
C GLY A 134 7.85 4.01 5.53
N GLY A 135 8.93 3.25 5.72
CA GLY A 135 10.20 3.45 5.01
C GLY A 135 10.25 2.91 3.59
N ALA A 136 9.13 2.42 3.02
CA ALA A 136 9.06 1.99 1.62
C ALA A 136 8.97 3.19 0.65
N VAL A 137 9.86 4.18 0.78
CA VAL A 137 9.81 5.48 0.08
C VAL A 137 9.90 5.38 -1.44
N ASN A 138 10.48 4.29 -1.97
CA ASN A 138 10.60 4.03 -3.41
C ASN A 138 9.48 3.12 -3.96
N LEU A 139 8.45 2.81 -3.16
CA LEU A 139 7.33 1.97 -3.56
C LEU A 139 6.53 2.65 -4.66
N THR A 140 6.41 2.01 -5.82
CA THR A 140 5.68 2.55 -6.98
C THR A 140 4.50 1.67 -7.40
N GLU A 141 4.58 0.37 -7.13
CA GLU A 141 3.56 -0.63 -7.44
C GLU A 141 3.06 -1.24 -6.13
N LEU A 142 1.86 -0.83 -5.71
CA LEU A 142 1.22 -1.34 -4.49
C LEU A 142 -0.10 -2.03 -4.86
N VAL A 143 -0.21 -3.31 -4.49
CA VAL A 143 -1.46 -4.07 -4.57
C VAL A 143 -1.99 -4.29 -3.16
N LEU A 144 -3.10 -3.63 -2.83
CA LEU A 144 -3.77 -3.76 -1.54
C LEU A 144 -4.64 -5.03 -1.47
N PRO A 145 -4.85 -5.62 -0.28
CA PRO A 145 -5.72 -6.77 -0.09
C PRO A 145 -7.18 -6.48 -0.46
N GLU A 146 -7.86 -7.43 -1.10
CA GLU A 146 -9.28 -7.27 -1.46
C GLU A 146 -10.18 -7.12 -0.23
N ASN A 147 -9.80 -7.75 0.88
CA ASN A 147 -10.54 -7.76 2.14
C ASN A 147 -10.04 -6.73 3.17
N LEU A 148 -9.18 -5.79 2.76
CA LEU A 148 -8.65 -4.76 3.65
C LEU A 148 -9.79 -3.88 4.18
N GLU A 149 -9.84 -3.72 5.50
CA GLU A 149 -10.77 -2.87 6.24
C GLU A 149 -10.07 -1.63 6.81
N GLU A 150 -8.78 -1.70 7.12
CA GLU A 150 -8.04 -0.60 7.77
C GLU A 150 -6.60 -0.44 7.26
N ILE A 151 -6.22 0.81 7.03
CA ILE A 151 -4.82 1.24 6.85
C ILE A 151 -4.44 2.09 8.06
N GLY A 152 -3.38 1.69 8.76
CA GLY A 152 -2.89 2.35 9.96
C GLY A 152 -2.24 3.71 9.72
N VAL A 153 -1.91 4.39 10.82
CA VAL A 153 -1.20 5.68 10.85
C VAL A 153 0.17 5.51 10.21
N GLY A 154 0.54 6.38 9.27
CA GLY A 154 1.87 6.35 8.63
C GLY A 154 2.18 5.05 7.86
N ALA A 155 1.19 4.21 7.55
CA ALA A 155 1.42 2.88 6.98
C ALA A 155 2.30 2.86 5.72
N PHE A 156 2.29 3.92 4.91
CA PHE A 156 3.13 4.06 3.70
C PHE A 156 3.92 5.38 3.65
N THR A 157 4.13 6.01 4.81
CA THR A 157 4.95 7.22 4.92
C THR A 157 5.85 7.14 6.16
N GLU A 158 7.14 7.30 5.94
CA GLU A 158 8.12 7.43 7.02
C GLU A 158 7.90 8.76 7.75
N ILE A 159 7.79 8.69 9.07
CA ILE A 159 7.59 9.84 9.94
C ILE A 159 8.97 10.32 10.40
N GLY A 160 9.37 11.54 10.06
CA GLY A 160 10.55 12.19 10.67
C GLY A 160 11.77 12.53 9.79
N CYS A 161 11.65 12.60 8.45
CA CYS A 161 12.67 13.17 7.54
C CYS A 161 11.99 13.80 6.30
N ASP A 162 12.74 14.29 5.30
CA ASP A 162 12.24 14.73 3.97
C ASP A 162 11.61 13.55 3.17
N THR A 163 10.57 12.94 3.73
CA THR A 163 10.01 11.68 3.26
C THR A 163 9.04 11.94 2.13
N LYS A 164 9.13 11.12 1.09
CA LYS A 164 8.27 11.18 -0.10
C LYS A 164 7.92 9.75 -0.45
N THR A 165 6.65 9.48 -0.68
CA THR A 165 6.25 8.18 -1.23
C THR A 165 6.35 8.19 -2.76
N GLY A 166 6.91 7.11 -3.31
CA GLY A 166 6.98 6.84 -4.75
C GLY A 166 5.63 6.48 -5.38
N ILE A 167 4.59 6.27 -4.57
CA ILE A 167 3.31 5.74 -5.01
C ILE A 167 2.64 6.74 -5.97
N LYS A 168 2.31 6.27 -7.18
CA LYS A 168 1.69 7.08 -8.26
C LYS A 168 0.18 7.01 -8.27
N SER A 169 -0.35 5.84 -7.92
CA SER A 169 -1.79 5.54 -7.96
C SER A 169 -2.09 4.50 -6.91
N ILE A 170 -3.26 4.63 -6.28
CA ILE A 170 -3.74 3.68 -5.28
C ILE A 170 -5.14 3.27 -5.69
N VAL A 171 -5.38 1.96 -5.74
CA VAL A 171 -6.72 1.39 -5.89
C VAL A 171 -7.14 0.87 -4.53
N PHE A 172 -7.97 1.64 -3.83
CA PHE A 172 -8.50 1.23 -2.55
C PHE A 172 -9.53 0.11 -2.69
N PRO A 173 -9.50 -0.93 -1.84
CA PRO A 173 -10.44 -2.03 -1.89
C PRO A 173 -11.82 -1.61 -1.38
N LYS A 174 -12.87 -2.26 -1.88
CA LYS A 174 -14.27 -1.89 -1.64
C LYS A 174 -14.75 -2.08 -0.19
N LYS A 175 -13.95 -2.75 0.66
CA LYS A 175 -14.24 -3.01 2.06
C LYS A 175 -13.51 -2.06 3.02
N LEU A 176 -12.66 -1.17 2.49
CA LEU A 176 -11.86 -0.25 3.29
C LEU A 176 -12.76 0.71 4.06
N LYS A 177 -12.66 0.72 5.38
CA LYS A 177 -13.42 1.59 6.28
C LYS A 177 -12.58 2.75 6.78
N LYS A 178 -11.29 2.53 7.03
CA LYS A 178 -10.43 3.50 7.71
C LYS A 178 -9.11 3.72 6.97
N ILE A 179 -8.75 4.99 6.78
CA ILE A 179 -7.44 5.43 6.34
C ILE A 179 -6.81 6.22 7.50
N GLY A 180 -5.71 5.74 8.05
CA GLY A 180 -5.03 6.33 9.19
C GLY A 180 -4.41 7.69 8.87
N GLY A 181 -4.10 8.45 9.93
CA GLY A 181 -3.39 9.71 9.80
C GLY A 181 -2.02 9.50 9.15
N LEU A 182 -1.57 10.45 8.36
CA LEU A 182 -0.29 10.38 7.63
C LEU A 182 -0.10 9.18 6.67
N ALA A 183 -1.12 8.33 6.46
CA ALA A 183 -0.94 7.04 5.74
C ALA A 183 -0.33 7.18 4.34
N PHE A 184 -0.61 8.28 3.64
CA PHE A 184 -0.04 8.63 2.33
C PHE A 184 0.48 10.08 2.29
N TYR A 185 0.97 10.57 3.44
CA TYR A 185 1.53 11.91 3.56
C TYR A 185 2.74 12.10 2.63
N VAL A 186 2.85 13.29 2.03
CA VAL A 186 3.86 13.63 1.00
C VAL A 186 3.81 12.73 -0.24
N GLY A 187 2.61 12.36 -0.66
CA GLY A 187 2.31 11.64 -1.90
C GLY A 187 2.56 12.44 -3.17
N LYS A 188 3.79 12.92 -3.39
CA LYS A 188 4.12 13.80 -4.53
C LYS A 188 3.89 13.17 -5.89
N ASN A 189 3.74 11.86 -5.99
CA ASN A 189 3.47 11.21 -7.27
C ASN A 189 1.97 10.91 -7.50
N ILE A 190 1.13 11.07 -6.48
CA ILE A 190 -0.30 10.78 -6.53
C ILE A 190 -1.03 11.92 -7.25
N GLN A 191 -1.71 11.60 -8.35
CA GLN A 191 -2.46 12.58 -9.15
C GLN A 191 -3.98 12.50 -8.96
N SER A 192 -4.48 11.31 -8.64
CA SER A 192 -5.90 11.06 -8.47
C SER A 192 -6.14 9.99 -7.43
N ILE A 193 -7.18 10.17 -6.62
CA ILE A 193 -7.59 9.24 -5.58
C ILE A 193 -9.08 8.94 -5.76
N THR A 194 -9.48 7.69 -5.58
CA THR A 194 -10.90 7.30 -5.47
C THR A 194 -11.13 6.71 -4.09
N ILE A 195 -11.85 7.44 -3.24
CA ILE A 195 -12.24 6.99 -1.90
C ILE A 195 -13.47 6.08 -2.03
N PRO A 196 -13.41 4.80 -1.61
CA PRO A 196 -14.55 3.89 -1.68
C PRO A 196 -15.76 4.33 -0.85
N GLU A 197 -16.96 3.92 -1.25
CA GLU A 197 -18.22 4.16 -0.51
C GLU A 197 -18.23 3.56 0.90
N SER A 198 -17.36 2.58 1.18
CA SER A 198 -17.20 1.98 2.51
C SER A 198 -16.42 2.84 3.49
N VAL A 199 -15.62 3.82 3.03
CA VAL A 199 -14.75 4.59 3.93
C VAL A 199 -15.58 5.46 4.87
N GLU A 200 -15.31 5.35 6.16
CA GLU A 200 -15.99 6.04 7.25
C GLU A 200 -15.07 7.06 7.93
N TYR A 201 -13.75 6.83 7.92
CA TYR A 201 -12.76 7.70 8.56
C TYR A 201 -11.53 7.95 7.67
N ILE A 202 -11.11 9.21 7.59
CA ILE A 202 -9.85 9.65 7.00
C ILE A 202 -9.06 10.44 8.03
N GLY A 203 -7.92 9.90 8.45
CA GLY A 203 -7.11 10.46 9.52
C GLY A 203 -6.41 11.77 9.17
N GLY A 204 -5.83 12.40 10.20
CA GLY A 204 -5.18 13.69 10.07
C GLY A 204 -4.02 13.64 9.08
N GLN A 205 -3.97 14.60 8.16
CA GLN A 205 -2.96 14.70 7.10
C GLN A 205 -2.77 13.41 6.27
N ALA A 206 -3.77 12.51 6.19
CA ALA A 206 -3.67 11.24 5.46
C ALA A 206 -3.21 11.41 4.01
N PHE A 207 -3.59 12.52 3.37
CA PHE A 207 -3.17 12.92 2.03
C PHE A 207 -2.51 14.32 2.03
N GLY A 208 -1.97 14.75 3.17
CA GLY A 208 -1.28 16.04 3.28
C GLY A 208 -0.03 16.10 2.39
N LEU A 209 0.32 17.29 1.90
CA LEU A 209 1.45 17.54 1.00
C LEU A 209 1.45 16.69 -0.29
N CYS A 210 0.28 16.23 -0.74
CA CYS A 210 0.13 15.60 -2.05
C CYS A 210 0.10 16.68 -3.15
N GLU A 211 1.26 17.31 -3.41
CA GLU A 211 1.45 18.47 -4.29
C GLU A 211 0.97 18.27 -5.74
N ASN A 212 0.88 17.01 -6.19
CA ASN A 212 0.43 16.66 -7.52
C ASN A 212 -1.02 16.15 -7.59
N LEU A 213 -1.75 16.12 -6.48
CA LEU A 213 -3.13 15.65 -6.42
C LEU A 213 -4.08 16.63 -7.12
N VAL A 214 -4.65 16.21 -8.24
CA VAL A 214 -5.55 17.04 -9.08
C VAL A 214 -7.01 16.69 -8.87
N SER A 215 -7.32 15.44 -8.51
CA SER A 215 -8.71 14.96 -8.39
C SER A 215 -8.90 13.98 -7.25
N VAL A 216 -10.06 14.08 -6.59
CA VAL A 216 -10.48 13.12 -5.56
C VAL A 216 -11.94 12.76 -5.81
N THR A 217 -12.19 11.49 -6.11
CA THR A 217 -13.54 10.96 -6.15
C THR A 217 -13.94 10.60 -4.73
N MET A 218 -14.90 11.34 -4.20
CA MET A 218 -15.45 11.16 -2.85
C MET A 218 -16.73 10.32 -2.89
N PRO A 219 -17.02 9.55 -1.83
CA PRO A 219 -18.29 8.87 -1.70
C PRO A 219 -19.44 9.86 -1.46
N LYS A 220 -20.68 9.43 -1.71
CA LYS A 220 -21.87 10.29 -1.54
C LYS A 220 -22.44 10.23 -0.13
N LYS A 221 -21.56 10.35 0.87
CA LYS A 221 -21.92 10.30 2.30
C LYS A 221 -21.00 11.19 3.14
N GLN A 222 -21.38 11.39 4.39
CA GLN A 222 -20.52 12.02 5.39
C GLN A 222 -19.36 11.08 5.75
N ILE A 223 -18.19 11.66 6.00
CA ILE A 223 -16.99 10.97 6.47
C ILE A 223 -16.48 11.70 7.71
N GLU A 224 -15.96 10.96 8.68
CA GLU A 224 -15.22 11.53 9.80
C GLU A 224 -13.77 11.82 9.39
N TYR A 225 -13.27 12.98 9.81
CA TYR A 225 -11.94 13.46 9.44
C TYR A 225 -11.08 13.74 10.66
N GLY A 226 -9.82 13.33 10.61
CA GLY A 226 -8.76 13.95 11.40
C GLY A 226 -8.37 15.33 10.85
N GLY A 227 -7.57 16.06 11.62
CA GLY A 227 -7.12 17.41 11.25
C GLY A 227 -6.40 17.43 9.89
N ASP A 228 -6.82 18.33 9.00
CA ASP A 228 -6.02 18.70 7.83
C ASP A 228 -5.68 17.54 6.87
N ALA A 229 -6.62 16.61 6.68
CA ALA A 229 -6.47 15.43 5.80
C ALA A 229 -5.92 15.71 4.39
N PHE A 230 -6.21 16.87 3.80
CA PHE A 230 -5.80 17.29 2.45
C PHE A 230 -4.94 18.56 2.43
N ILE A 231 -4.29 18.91 3.55
CA ILE A 231 -3.46 20.12 3.64
C ILE A 231 -2.36 20.14 2.58
N ASP A 232 -2.06 21.33 2.06
CA ASP A 232 -1.03 21.55 1.05
C ASP A 232 -1.16 20.64 -0.19
N CYS A 233 -2.38 20.51 -0.69
CA CYS A 233 -2.76 19.94 -1.98
C CYS A 233 -3.14 21.07 -2.98
N PRO A 234 -2.17 21.88 -3.43
CA PRO A 234 -2.42 23.10 -4.21
C PRO A 234 -3.07 22.85 -5.57
N LYS A 235 -2.96 21.64 -6.14
CA LYS A 235 -3.54 21.31 -7.46
C LYS A 235 -5.00 20.87 -7.41
N LEU A 236 -5.58 20.72 -6.23
CA LEU A 236 -7.03 20.50 -6.10
C LEU A 236 -7.78 21.75 -6.52
N THR A 237 -8.54 21.66 -7.61
CA THR A 237 -9.40 22.76 -8.08
C THR A 237 -10.50 23.07 -7.05
N LEU A 238 -11.07 24.27 -7.10
CA LEU A 238 -12.21 24.65 -6.26
C LEU A 238 -13.38 23.66 -6.35
N LYS A 239 -13.59 23.07 -7.53
CA LYS A 239 -14.63 22.05 -7.75
C LYS A 239 -14.34 20.78 -6.93
N GLU A 240 -13.10 20.31 -6.93
CA GLU A 240 -12.70 19.13 -6.15
C GLU A 240 -12.74 19.42 -4.65
N ARG A 241 -12.22 20.58 -4.23
CA ARG A 241 -12.30 21.04 -2.83
C ARG A 241 -13.76 21.09 -2.34
N LYS A 242 -14.70 21.57 -3.18
CA LYS A 242 -16.13 21.57 -2.85
C LYS A 242 -16.66 20.15 -2.63
N LYS A 243 -16.38 19.20 -3.52
CA LYS A 243 -16.83 17.80 -3.36
C LYS A 243 -16.33 17.18 -2.06
N ILE A 244 -15.08 17.49 -1.68
CA ILE A 244 -14.50 17.03 -0.41
C ILE A 244 -15.23 17.68 0.77
N LYS A 245 -15.46 18.99 0.75
CA LYS A 245 -16.25 19.69 1.78
C LYS A 245 -17.69 19.19 1.90
N ASP A 246 -18.32 18.81 0.79
CA ASP A 246 -19.69 18.27 0.78
C ASP A 246 -19.81 16.95 1.60
N THR A 247 -18.70 16.27 1.90
CA THR A 247 -18.64 15.08 2.77
C THR A 247 -18.37 15.38 4.26
N GLY A 248 -18.37 16.66 4.66
CA GLY A 248 -18.16 17.08 6.05
C GLY A 248 -16.74 17.56 6.38
N TYR A 249 -15.83 17.61 5.40
CA TYR A 249 -14.45 18.06 5.62
C TYR A 249 -14.35 19.56 5.92
N THR A 250 -13.66 19.91 7.01
CA THR A 250 -13.49 21.30 7.48
C THR A 250 -12.03 21.79 7.46
N GLY A 251 -11.06 20.93 7.13
CA GLY A 251 -9.63 21.27 7.14
C GLY A 251 -9.12 22.05 5.92
N GLY A 252 -7.81 22.31 5.93
CA GLY A 252 -7.08 23.04 4.88
C GLY A 252 -6.83 22.24 3.59
N PHE A 253 -6.46 22.96 2.53
CA PHE A 253 -6.14 22.42 1.20
C PHE A 253 -4.97 23.12 0.55
#